data_AF-A0A7C3VET2-F1
#
_entry.id   AF-A0A7C3VET2-F1
#
_cell.length_a   1.000
_cell.length_b   1.000
_cell.length_c   1.000
_cell.angle_alpha   90.00
_cell.angle_beta   90.00
_cell.angle_gamma   90.00
#
_symmetry.space_group_name_H-M   'P 1'
#
loop_
_entity.id
_entity.type
_entity.pdbx_description
1 polymer ?
#
loop_
_entity_poly.entity_id
_entity_poly.type
_entity_poly.pdbx_seq_one_letter_code
_entity_poly.pdbx_strand_id
1 'polypeptide(L)' 'MKKEKYNVAITGATGLVGREFLEILEQRKFPVGELYLFASENSLGETIKFKGEDYIVDALKEDSFKKK' A
#
# COMPACT_ATOMS: atom_id res chain seq x y z
N MET A 1 -23.12 -6.87 4.22
CA MET A 1 -22.82 -7.19 2.80
C MET A 1 -21.30 -7.12 2.63
N LYS A 2 -20.67 -8.17 2.08
CA LYS A 2 -19.22 -8.17 1.79
C LYS A 2 -18.96 -7.16 0.66
N LYS A 3 -18.04 -6.21 0.84
CA LYS A 3 -17.59 -5.36 -0.29
C LYS A 3 -16.86 -6.26 -1.30
N GLU A 4 -17.06 -6.00 -2.60
CA GLU A 4 -16.35 -6.72 -3.66
C GLU A 4 -14.83 -6.45 -3.62
N LYS A 5 -14.44 -5.23 -3.23
CA LYS A 5 -13.04 -4.81 -3.03
C LYS A 5 -12.91 -3.78 -1.89
N TYR A 6 -11.74 -3.71 -1.29
CA TYR A 6 -11.38 -2.77 -0.22
C TYR A 6 -10.23 -1.86 -0.66
N ASN A 7 -10.38 -0.55 -0.45
CA ASN A 7 -9.26 0.37 -0.59
C ASN A 7 -8.34 0.19 0.63
N VAL A 8 -7.05 0.01 0.38
CA VAL A 8 -6.05 -0.31 1.40
C VAL A 8 -4.96 0.74 1.37
N ALA A 9 -4.68 1.33 2.53
CA ALA A 9 -3.52 2.19 2.74
C ALA A 9 -2.56 1.50 3.70
N ILE A 10 -1.27 1.42 3.34
CA ILE A 10 -0.22 0.83 4.16
C ILE A 10 0.80 1.90 4.47
N THR A 11 0.99 2.18 5.77
CA THR A 11 2.04 3.07 6.28
C THR A 11 3.28 2.25 6.65
N GLY A 12 4.46 2.73 6.28
CA GLY A 12 5.70 1.97 6.42
C GLY A 12 5.83 0.84 5.39
N ALA A 13 5.28 1.05 4.18
CA ALA A 13 5.26 0.04 3.11
C ALA A 13 6.67 -0.46 2.71
N THR A 14 7.70 0.38 2.86
CA THR A 14 9.09 0.03 2.55
C THR A 14 9.78 -0.80 3.64
N GLY A 15 9.25 -0.81 4.86
CA GLY A 15 9.81 -1.57 5.99
C GLY A 15 9.50 -3.07 5.91
N LEU A 16 10.19 -3.87 6.74
CA LEU A 16 10.05 -5.33 6.75
C LEU A 16 8.59 -5.79 6.91
N VAL A 17 7.87 -5.20 7.87
CA VAL A 17 6.45 -5.54 8.13
C VAL A 17 5.56 -5.12 6.97
N GLY A 18 5.79 -3.95 6.37
CA GLY A 18 4.99 -3.45 5.25
C GLY A 18 5.11 -4.33 4.01
N ARG A 19 6.34 -4.78 3.70
CA ARG A 19 6.61 -5.72 2.60
C ARG A 19 5.94 -7.08 2.85
N GLU A 20 6.13 -7.66 4.03
CA GLU A 20 5.49 -8.93 4.41
C GLU A 20 3.95 -8.83 4.33
N PHE A 21 3.39 -7.69 4.74
CA PHE A 21 1.95 -7.46 4.67
C PHE A 21 1.43 -7.50 3.22
N LEU A 22 2.16 -6.89 2.27
CA LEU A 22 1.82 -6.94 0.84
C LEU A 22 1.88 -8.36 0.29
N GLU A 23 2.91 -9.13 0.66
CA GLU A 23 3.04 -10.54 0.26
C GLU A 23 1.86 -11.37 0.78
N ILE A 24 1.47 -11.20 2.05
CA ILE A 24 0.32 -11.90 2.64
C ILE A 24 -0.98 -11.51 1.94
N LEU A 25 -1.18 -10.23 1.60
CA LEU A 25 -2.38 -9.78 0.86
C LEU A 25 -2.47 -10.45 -0.52
N GLU A 26 -1.33 -10.61 -1.20
CA GLU A 26 -1.26 -11.29 -2.49
C GLU A 26 -1.54 -12.80 -2.34
N GLN A 27 -0.84 -13.48 -1.43
CA GLN A 27 -1.01 -14.91 -1.16
C GLN A 27 -2.45 -15.27 -0.79
N ARG A 28 -3.09 -14.45 0.04
CA ARG A 28 -4.49 -14.65 0.45
C ARG A 28 -5.51 -14.23 -0.62
N LYS A 29 -5.04 -13.73 -1.76
CA LYS A 29 -5.88 -13.15 -2.82
C LYS A 29 -6.86 -12.13 -2.23
N PHE A 30 -6.37 -11.31 -1.30
CA PHE A 30 -7.22 -10.33 -0.64
C PHE A 30 -7.81 -9.38 -1.69
N PRO A 31 -9.11 -9.07 -1.62
CA PRO A 31 -9.78 -8.24 -2.62
C PRO A 31 -9.42 -6.76 -2.41
N VAL A 32 -8.19 -6.39 -2.79
CA VAL A 32 -7.71 -5.00 -2.84
C VAL A 32 -8.34 -4.30 -4.05
N GLY A 33 -8.92 -3.13 -3.82
CA GLY A 33 -9.35 -2.16 -4.82
C GLY A 33 -8.20 -1.22 -5.14
N GLU A 34 -8.22 -0.03 -4.56
CA GLU A 34 -7.09 0.91 -4.62
C GLU A 34 -6.07 0.62 -3.52
N LEU A 35 -4.79 0.65 -3.88
CA LEU A 35 -3.68 0.45 -2.95
C LEU A 35 -2.87 1.74 -2.83
N TYR A 36 -2.67 2.19 -1.60
CA TYR A 36 -1.89 3.38 -1.28
C TYR A 36 -0.73 3.01 -0.37
N LEU A 37 0.49 3.27 -0.84
CA LEU A 37 1.70 2.94 -0.12
C LEU A 37 2.33 4.22 0.42
N PHE A 38 2.55 4.26 1.72
CA PHE A 38 3.16 5.40 2.39
C PHE A 38 4.39 4.95 3.18
N ALA A 39 5.42 5.78 3.20
CA ALA A 39 6.60 5.60 4.04
C ALA A 39 7.12 6.95 4.57
N SER A 40 8.29 6.92 5.22
CA SER A 40 8.99 8.15 5.59
C SER A 40 9.46 8.91 4.35
N GLU A 41 9.79 10.19 4.50
CA GLU A 41 10.26 11.04 3.40
C GLU A 41 11.51 10.48 2.70
N ASN A 42 12.37 9.77 3.44
CA ASN A 42 13.56 9.12 2.90
C ASN A 42 13.26 7.99 1.90
N SER A 43 12.05 7.44 1.93
CA SER A 43 11.57 6.34 1.10
C SER A 43 10.56 6.80 0.03
N LEU A 44 10.33 8.11 -0.10
CA LEU A 44 9.43 8.65 -1.11
C LEU A 44 9.97 8.36 -2.52
N GLY A 45 9.08 7.91 -3.41
CA GLY A 45 9.42 7.57 -4.78
C GLY A 45 9.97 6.15 -4.97
N GLU A 46 10.17 5.39 -3.88
CA GLU A 46 10.46 3.95 -4.00
C GLU A 46 9.30 3.25 -4.72
N THR A 47 9.64 2.22 -5.50
CA THR A 47 8.66 1.42 -6.25
C THR A 47 8.56 0.04 -5.62
N ILE A 48 7.34 -0.39 -5.30
CA ILE A 48 7.03 -1.70 -4.77
C ILE A 48 6.09 -2.42 -5.73
N LYS A 49 6.42 -3.66 -6.08
CA LYS A 49 5.58 -4.49 -6.94
C LYS A 49 4.50 -5.19 -6.11
N PHE A 50 3.25 -5.12 -6.55
CA PHE A 50 2.12 -5.83 -5.96
C PHE A 50 1.19 -6.32 -7.09
N LYS A 51 0.87 -7.61 -7.10
CA LYS A 51 0.08 -8.29 -8.15
C LYS A 51 0.62 -8.06 -9.57
N GLY A 52 1.95 -7.93 -9.69
CA GLY A 52 2.63 -7.66 -10.97
C GLY A 52 2.66 -6.18 -11.37
N GLU A 53 1.89 -5.32 -10.71
CA GLU A 53 1.84 -3.88 -10.95
C GLU A 53 2.83 -3.15 -10.04
N ASP A 54 3.40 -2.05 -10.53
CA ASP A 54 4.35 -1.22 -9.81
C ASP A 54 3.65 -0.05 -9.12
N TYR A 55 3.83 0.06 -7.80
CA TYR A 55 3.24 1.11 -6.97
C TYR A 55 4.33 2.02 -6.43
N ILE A 56 4.12 3.33 -6.61
CA ILE A 56 5.02 4.37 -6.08
C ILE A 56 4.64 4.65 -4.62
N VAL A 57 5.64 4.64 -3.75
CA VAL A 57 5.49 4.98 -2.34
C VAL A 57 5.50 6.50 -2.17
N ASP A 58 4.49 7.01 -1.48
CA ASP A 58 4.36 8.44 -1.14
C ASP A 58 4.82 8.69 0.30
N ALA A 59 5.12 9.93 0.64
CA ALA A 59 5.41 10.31 2.02
C ALA A 59 4.12 10.36 2.84
N LEU A 60 4.16 9.83 4.06
CA LEU A 60 3.06 9.95 5.00
C LEU A 60 2.99 11.39 5.55
N LYS A 61 1.89 12.09 5.29
CA LYS A 61 1.59 13.45 5.74
C LYS A 61 0.19 13.52 6.34
N GLU A 62 -0.11 14.56 7.10
CA GLU A 62 -1.42 14.77 7.73
C GLU A 62 -2.57 14.86 6.71
N ASP A 63 -2.26 15.29 5.49
CA ASP A 63 -3.20 15.45 4.39
C ASP A 63 -3.22 14.26 3.41
N SER A 64 -2.39 13.22 3.62
CA SER A 64 -2.30 12.06 2.72
C SER A 64 -3.62 11.32 2.50
N PHE A 65 -4.57 11.43 3.44
CA PHE A 65 -5.87 10.77 3.37
C PHE A 65 -7.02 11.68 2.92
N LYS A 66 -6.79 12.99 2.75
CA LYS A 66 -7.88 13.95 2.48
C LYS A 66 -8.44 13.89 1.04
N LYS A 67 -7.81 13.13 0.14
CA LYS A 67 -8.15 13.06 -1.30
C LYS A 67 -8.24 11.62 -1.84
N LYS A 68 -8.42 10.62 -0.98
CA LYS A 68 -8.25 9.19 -1.30
C LYS A 68 -9.49 8.36 -0.96
#